data_AF-D1CT71-F1
#
_entry.id   AF-D1CT71-F1
#
_cell.length_a   1.000
_cell.length_b   1.000
_cell.length_c   1.000
_cell.angle_alpha   90.00
_cell.angle_beta   90.00
_cell.angle_gamma   90.00
#
_symmetry.space_group_name_H-M   'P 1'
#
loop_
_entity.id
_entity.type
_entity.pdbx_description
1 polymer ?
#
loop_
_entity_poly.entity_id
_entity_poly.type
_entity_poly.pdbx_seq_one_letter_code
_entity_poly.pdbx_strand_id
1 'polypeptide(L)' 'MAQENDLDHGLRDNLEATYRAVSTGMEQILHKSIPVLDHGFIRVVDYMGNDAAVVRAARVSYGRGTKKVSEDRGL' A
#
# COMPACT_ATOMS: atom_id res chain seq x y z
N MET A 1 -10.89 -22.95 -18.99
CA MET A 1 -10.86 -21.49 -18.77
C MET A 1 -10.08 -21.18 -17.50
N ALA A 2 -8.87 -21.74 -17.36
CA ALA A 2 -8.09 -21.76 -16.13
C ALA A 2 -6.61 -21.48 -16.43
N GLN A 3 -6.32 -20.35 -17.09
CA GLN A 3 -4.97 -20.05 -17.59
C GLN A 3 -4.45 -18.64 -17.24
N GLU A 4 -5.20 -17.85 -16.47
CA GLU A 4 -4.78 -16.47 -16.11
C GLU A 4 -4.15 -16.35 -14.71
N ASN A 5 -4.16 -17.43 -13.91
CA ASN A 5 -3.59 -17.42 -12.55
C ASN A 5 -2.05 -17.53 -12.52
N ASP A 6 -1.39 -17.91 -13.63
CA ASP A 6 0.03 -18.31 -13.62
C ASP A 6 1.03 -17.21 -14.00
N LEU A 7 0.58 -16.07 -14.53
CA LEU A 7 1.49 -15.09 -15.17
C LEU A 7 2.37 -14.30 -14.18
N ASP A 8 1.98 -14.20 -12.91
CA ASP A 8 2.58 -13.25 -11.95
C ASP A 8 3.31 -13.90 -10.77
N HIS A 9 3.39 -15.24 -10.69
CA HIS A 9 4.03 -15.92 -9.55
C HIS A 9 5.48 -15.47 -9.31
N GLY A 10 6.23 -15.18 -10.38
CA GLY A 10 7.64 -14.78 -10.28
C GLY A 10 7.90 -13.37 -9.73
N LEU A 11 6.89 -12.47 -9.69
CA LEU A 11 7.09 -11.12 -9.12
C LEU A 11 7.24 -11.14 -7.59
N ARG A 12 6.79 -12.21 -6.93
CA ARG A 12 6.80 -12.32 -5.46
C ARG A 12 8.07 -12.91 -4.90
N ASP A 13 8.80 -13.64 -5.73
CA ASP A 13 9.96 -14.40 -5.28
C ASP A 13 11.21 -13.51 -5.11
N ASN A 14 11.16 -12.27 -5.59
CA ASN A 14 12.29 -11.33 -5.56
C ASN A 14 11.93 -10.07 -4.78
N LEU A 15 12.47 -9.97 -3.55
CA LEU A 15 12.35 -8.78 -2.72
C LEU A 15 13.48 -7.80 -3.07
N GLU A 16 13.12 -6.68 -3.68
CA GLU A 16 14.06 -5.61 -4.03
C GLU A 16 14.00 -4.46 -3.02
N ALA A 17 15.16 -3.97 -2.59
CA ALA A 17 15.23 -2.79 -1.74
C ALA A 17 14.84 -1.54 -2.52
N THR A 18 14.06 -0.65 -1.90
CA THR A 18 13.59 0.58 -2.54
C THR A 18 13.63 1.77 -1.60
N TYR A 19 13.81 2.97 -2.18
CA TYR A 19 13.68 4.23 -1.46
C TYR A 19 12.22 4.67 -1.27
N ARG A 20 11.27 4.00 -1.93
CA ARG A 20 9.84 4.30 -1.78
C ARG A 20 9.38 3.92 -0.37
N ALA A 21 8.37 4.64 0.13
CA ALA A 21 7.74 4.29 1.40
C ALA A 21 7.03 2.93 1.27
N VAL A 22 7.42 1.98 2.11
CA VAL A 22 6.84 0.63 2.16
C VAL A 22 5.67 0.61 3.14
N SER A 23 4.56 0.00 2.74
CA SER A 23 3.39 -0.26 3.58
C SER A 23 3.33 -1.75 3.90
N THR A 24 3.69 -2.14 5.13
CA THR A 24 3.76 -3.55 5.54
C THR A 24 2.46 -4.31 5.30
N GLY A 25 1.30 -3.66 5.50
CA GLY A 25 -0.01 -4.27 5.24
C GLY A 25 -0.28 -4.49 3.75
N MET A 26 0.13 -3.55 2.88
CA MET A 26 -0.05 -3.70 1.43
C MET A 26 0.88 -4.75 0.83
N GLU A 27 2.13 -4.84 1.30
CA GLU A 27 3.09 -5.86 0.86
C GLU A 27 2.57 -7.30 1.05
N GLN A 28 1.80 -7.55 2.11
CA GLN A 28 1.22 -8.87 2.38
C GLN A 28 0.19 -9.31 1.34
N ILE A 29 -0.46 -8.37 0.65
CA ILE A 29 -1.51 -8.65 -0.34
C ILE A 29 -1.09 -8.27 -1.76
N LEU A 30 0.10 -7.69 -1.95
CA LEU A 30 0.61 -7.27 -3.25
C LEU A 30 0.68 -8.48 -4.20
N HIS A 31 0.17 -8.28 -5.42
CA HIS A 31 0.01 -9.32 -6.44
C HIS A 31 -0.86 -10.52 -6.01
N LYS A 32 -1.66 -10.43 -4.93
CA LYS A 32 -2.59 -11.49 -4.53
C LYS A 32 -3.90 -11.32 -5.26
N SER A 33 -4.25 -12.30 -6.09
CA SER A 33 -5.61 -12.40 -6.62
C SER A 33 -6.55 -12.84 -5.49
N ILE A 34 -7.55 -12.01 -5.21
CA ILE A 34 -8.64 -12.30 -4.27
C ILE A 34 -9.88 -12.55 -5.14
N PRO A 35 -10.42 -13.79 -5.18
CA PRO A 35 -11.60 -14.08 -5.99
C PRO A 35 -12.82 -13.32 -5.47
N VAL A 36 -13.65 -12.83 -6.39
CA VAL A 36 -14.85 -12.03 -6.10
C VAL A 36 -15.97 -12.47 -7.03
N LEU A 37 -17.10 -12.87 -6.45
CA LEU A 37 -18.24 -13.46 -7.17
C LEU A 37 -17.83 -14.74 -7.94
N ASP A 38 -18.55 -15.06 -9.00
CA ASP A 38 -18.43 -16.33 -9.72
C ASP A 38 -17.22 -16.39 -10.66
N HIS A 39 -16.82 -15.23 -11.21
CA HIS A 39 -15.78 -15.13 -12.25
C HIS A 39 -14.84 -13.94 -12.08
N GLY A 40 -15.02 -13.12 -11.04
CA GLY A 40 -14.21 -11.94 -10.81
C GLY A 40 -13.04 -12.20 -9.86
N PHE A 41 -12.09 -11.28 -9.86
CA PHE A 41 -11.09 -11.16 -8.80
C PHE A 41 -10.63 -9.71 -8.66
N ILE A 42 -10.10 -9.36 -7.49
CA ILE A 42 -9.41 -8.09 -7.23
C ILE A 42 -7.95 -8.41 -6.92
N ARG A 43 -7.05 -7.54 -7.40
CA ARG A 43 -5.62 -7.66 -7.13
C ARG A 43 -5.00 -6.28 -6.96
N VAL A 44 -4.14 -6.15 -5.97
CA VAL A 44 -3.28 -4.97 -5.84
C VAL A 44 -2.10 -5.13 -6.79
N VAL A 45 -1.98 -4.18 -7.72
CA VAL A 45 -0.92 -4.16 -8.73
C VAL A 45 0.28 -3.34 -8.25
N ASP A 46 0.01 -2.19 -7.64
CA ASP A 46 1.02 -1.27 -7.09
C ASP A 46 0.35 -0.36 -6.05
N TYR A 47 1.16 0.29 -5.22
CA TYR A 47 0.73 1.31 -4.29
C TYR A 47 1.80 2.40 -4.13
N MET A 48 1.38 3.60 -3.73
CA MET A 48 2.28 4.71 -3.45
C MET A 48 2.02 5.30 -2.08
N GLY A 49 3.02 5.22 -1.21
CA GLY A 49 2.96 5.79 0.14
C GLY A 49 2.45 4.81 1.19
N ASN A 50 2.41 5.30 2.43
CA ASN A 50 1.93 4.59 3.61
C ASN A 50 1.28 5.61 4.55
N ASP A 51 0.88 5.20 5.75
CA ASP A 51 0.17 6.05 6.72
C ASP A 51 0.97 7.33 7.04
N ALA A 52 2.30 7.25 7.07
CA ALA A 52 3.15 8.43 7.28
C ALA A 52 3.05 9.45 6.14
N ALA A 53 2.75 9.02 4.90
CA ALA A 53 2.47 9.93 3.79
C ALA A 53 1.18 10.72 4.01
N VAL A 54 0.15 10.09 4.58
CA VAL A 54 -1.12 10.76 4.96
C VAL A 54 -0.85 11.82 6.04
N VAL A 55 -0.14 11.45 7.10
CA VAL A 55 0.23 12.39 8.18
C VAL A 55 1.08 13.54 7.65
N ARG A 56 2.07 13.28 6.79
CA ARG A 56 2.88 14.34 6.17
C ARG A 56 2.03 15.28 5.31
N ALA A 57 1.14 14.74 4.49
CA ALA A 57 0.24 15.56 3.68
C ALA A 57 -0.63 16.47 4.55
N ALA A 58 -1.19 15.93 5.64
CA ALA A 58 -1.96 16.72 6.60
C ALA A 58 -1.10 17.79 7.29
N ARG A 59 0.14 17.48 7.68
CA ARG A 59 1.07 18.43 8.32
C ARG A 59 1.46 19.59 7.39
N VAL A 60 1.55 19.38 6.08
CA VAL A 60 1.81 20.45 5.11
C VAL A 60 0.65 21.46 5.06
N SER A 61 -0.58 21.02 5.34
CA SER A 61 -1.75 21.90 5.47
C SER A 61 -1.69 22.79 6.72
N TYR A 62 -0.91 22.41 7.73
CA TYR A 62 -0.60 23.24 8.89
C TYR A 62 0.70 24.04 8.65
N GLY A 63 0.70 24.87 7.59
CA GLY A 63 1.78 25.79 7.30
C GLY A 63 2.09 26.70 8.49
N ARG A 64 3.40 26.94 8.74
CA ARG A 64 4.01 27.92 9.67
C ARG A 64 3.00 28.66 10.58
N GLY A 65 2.67 28.11 11.75
CA GLY A 65 1.95 28.89 12.76
C GLY A 65 1.41 28.15 13.97
N THR A 66 0.96 26.91 13.85
CA THR A 66 0.23 26.24 14.94
C THR A 66 1.02 25.07 15.52
N LYS A 67 1.99 25.40 16.37
CA LYS A 67 2.65 24.43 17.25
C LYS A 67 1.62 23.84 18.24
N LYS A 68 1.46 22.51 18.25
CA LYS A 68 1.46 21.72 19.49
C LYS A 68 1.81 20.27 19.20
N VAL A 69 2.93 19.84 19.82
CA VAL A 69 3.44 18.48 19.84
C VAL A 69 2.63 17.72 20.88
N SER A 70 1.75 16.81 20.44
CA SER A 70 1.25 15.63 21.19
C SER A 70 -0.13 15.23 20.69
N GLU A 71 -0.22 14.50 19.57
CA GLU A 71 -1.46 13.78 19.24
C GLU A 71 -1.24 12.63 18.22
N ASP A 72 -0.11 11.92 18.28
CA ASP A 72 0.12 10.72 17.44
C ASP A 72 -0.61 9.46 18.00
N ARG A 73 -1.77 9.62 18.64
CA ARG A 73 -2.58 8.49 19.16
C ARG A 73 -4.08 8.57 18.82
N GLY A 74 -4.49 9.56 18.03
CA GLY A 74 -5.90 9.82 17.69
C GLY A 74 -6.29 9.55 16.24
N LEU A 75 -5.42 8.94 15.43
CA LEU A 75 -5.68 8.59 14.03
C LEU A 75 -5.23 7.16 13.75
#